data_AF-A0A9P5JZC2-F1
#
_entry.id   AF-A0A9P5JZC2-F1
#
_cell.length_a   1.000
_cell.length_b   1.000
_cell.length_c   1.000
_cell.angle_alpha   90.00
_cell.angle_beta   90.00
_cell.angle_gamma   90.00
#
_symmetry.space_group_name_H-M   'P 1'
#
loop_
_entity.id
_entity.type
_entity.pdbx_description
1 polymer ?
#
loop_
_entity_poly.entity_id
_entity_poly.type
_entity_poly.pdbx_seq_one_letter_code
_entity_poly.pdbx_strand_id
1 'polypeptide(L)'
;MAMITRKRGEDEGEEDEEDQQNNENAGGMGHDAHNVDNNMEWIDAFILETRRKGGRQTETPVLKTYKAWLPGALHKGTVPDAIIDADHTIHYLKYAATRCLFTKRGKEKETDERLSAQSLKKIVTILGRIRRRQQNSDPSLVQSRPATNSRFQDYVKSIMVEARCLRVNFDVTKGTLLEYGLRPEQFKEVTAAIFNMDQVPSIVKSLFLWNSQSATQPW
;
A
#
# COMPACT_ATOMS: atom_id res chain seq x y z
N MET A 1 34.63 -43.32 9.94
CA MET A 1 33.40 -43.80 9.29
C MET A 1 32.22 -43.49 10.21
N ALA A 2 31.05 -43.19 9.63
CA ALA A 2 29.77 -42.75 10.21
C ALA A 2 29.69 -41.22 10.51
N MET A 3 29.19 -40.39 9.58
CA MET A 3 27.79 -40.13 9.15
C MET A 3 26.93 -39.42 10.22
N ILE A 4 26.76 -38.11 10.02
CA ILE A 4 25.73 -37.28 10.67
C ILE A 4 24.61 -37.08 9.65
N THR A 5 23.44 -37.66 9.94
CA THR A 5 22.19 -37.46 9.19
C THR A 5 21.40 -36.29 9.79
N ARG A 6 20.89 -35.43 8.89
CA ARG A 6 19.91 -34.37 9.15
C ARG A 6 18.61 -34.95 9.73
N LYS A 7 17.95 -34.20 10.63
CA LYS A 7 16.50 -34.31 10.81
C LYS A 7 15.85 -32.93 10.73
N ARG A 8 14.97 -32.81 9.74
CA ARG A 8 13.97 -31.76 9.51
C ARG A 8 12.90 -31.91 10.60
N GLY A 9 12.51 -30.80 11.24
CA GLY A 9 11.38 -30.74 12.17
C GLY A 9 10.20 -30.08 11.48
N GLU A 10 9.15 -30.86 11.34
CA GLU A 10 7.77 -30.48 11.02
C GLU A 10 7.15 -29.69 12.18
N ASP A 11 6.19 -28.83 11.88
CA ASP A 11 5.03 -28.63 12.76
C ASP A 11 3.84 -28.23 11.88
N GLU A 12 3.10 -29.25 11.48
CA GLU A 12 1.75 -29.18 10.97
C GLU A 12 0.80 -29.17 12.17
N GLY A 13 -0.12 -28.20 12.21
CA GLY A 13 -1.27 -28.18 13.12
C GLY A 13 -2.38 -27.47 12.36
N GLU A 14 -3.14 -28.24 11.59
CA GLU A 14 -4.38 -28.94 12.00
C GLU A 14 -5.61 -28.07 11.72
N GLU A 15 -6.49 -28.71 10.98
CA GLU A 15 -7.77 -28.29 10.43
C GLU A 15 -8.81 -28.25 11.55
N ASP A 16 -9.71 -27.28 11.52
CA ASP A 16 -11.03 -27.42 12.15
C ASP A 16 -12.06 -26.83 11.18
N GLU A 17 -12.81 -27.74 10.56
CA GLU A 17 -14.12 -27.53 9.94
C GLU A 17 -15.22 -27.46 11.03
N GLU A 18 -16.47 -27.27 10.60
CA GLU A 18 -17.75 -27.17 11.33
C GLU A 18 -18.22 -25.71 11.54
N ASP A 19 -19.39 -25.25 11.08
CA ASP A 19 -20.66 -25.95 10.85
C ASP A 19 -21.45 -25.42 9.63
N GLN A 20 -22.02 -26.36 8.88
CA GLN A 20 -23.19 -26.14 8.03
C GLN A 20 -24.46 -26.25 8.89
N GLN A 21 -25.36 -25.28 8.79
CA GLN A 21 -26.78 -25.56 8.97
C GLN A 21 -27.62 -25.05 7.80
N ASN A 22 -28.45 -25.98 7.38
CA ASN A 22 -29.31 -26.01 6.23
C ASN A 22 -30.69 -25.48 6.60
N ASN A 23 -31.35 -24.80 5.66
CA ASN A 23 -32.66 -25.17 5.11
C ASN A 23 -33.63 -24.00 4.85
N GLU A 24 -34.35 -24.21 3.76
CA GLU A 24 -35.18 -23.35 2.93
C GLU A 24 -36.41 -22.74 3.62
N ASN A 25 -36.85 -21.56 3.15
CA ASN A 25 -38.28 -21.28 3.06
C ASN A 25 -38.59 -20.38 1.87
N ALA A 26 -39.66 -20.75 1.16
CA ALA A 26 -40.17 -20.14 -0.05
C ALA A 26 -41.15 -18.98 0.24
N GLY A 27 -41.20 -18.03 -0.69
CA GLY A 27 -42.41 -17.27 -1.01
C GLY A 27 -42.52 -15.86 -0.43
N GLY A 28 -42.80 -14.89 -1.31
CA GLY A 28 -43.42 -13.60 -0.94
C GLY A 28 -42.85 -12.40 -1.67
N MET A 29 -43.59 -11.90 -2.68
CA MET A 29 -43.33 -10.63 -3.37
C MET A 29 -43.36 -9.43 -2.41
N GLY A 30 -42.26 -8.66 -2.41
CA GLY A 30 -42.17 -7.32 -1.85
C GLY A 30 -40.96 -6.61 -2.47
N HIS A 31 -41.19 -5.64 -3.36
CA HIS A 31 -40.13 -4.77 -3.89
C HIS A 31 -39.76 -3.77 -2.79
N ASP A 32 -38.89 -4.19 -1.86
CA ASP A 32 -38.38 -3.37 -0.77
C ASP A 32 -36.96 -2.88 -1.08
N ALA A 33 -36.76 -1.57 -1.00
CA ALA A 33 -35.44 -0.94 -1.15
C ALA A 33 -34.39 -1.53 -0.18
N HIS A 34 -34.83 -2.07 0.98
CA HIS A 34 -33.99 -2.81 1.92
C HIS A 34 -33.35 -4.09 1.35
N ASN A 35 -33.98 -4.71 0.35
CA ASN A 35 -33.47 -5.93 -0.29
C ASN A 35 -32.32 -5.61 -1.27
N VAL A 36 -32.32 -4.40 -1.87
CA VAL A 36 -31.28 -3.97 -2.80
C VAL A 36 -29.97 -3.66 -2.08
N ASP A 37 -30.03 -3.00 -0.92
CA ASP A 37 -28.83 -2.70 -0.11
C ASP A 37 -28.18 -3.99 0.44
N ASN A 38 -28.98 -4.92 0.95
CA ASN A 38 -28.49 -6.24 1.38
C ASN A 38 -27.87 -7.03 0.22
N ASN A 39 -28.44 -6.92 -0.99
CA ASN A 39 -27.89 -7.58 -2.17
C ASN A 39 -26.55 -6.97 -2.61
N MET A 40 -26.39 -5.65 -2.54
CA MET A 40 -25.13 -4.98 -2.88
C MET A 40 -24.02 -5.27 -1.87
N GLU A 41 -24.34 -5.31 -0.58
CA GLU A 41 -23.38 -5.73 0.45
C GLU A 41 -22.94 -7.18 0.27
N TRP A 42 -23.88 -8.07 -0.07
CA TRP A 42 -23.57 -9.47 -0.39
C TRP A 42 -22.67 -9.58 -1.63
N ILE A 43 -22.98 -8.85 -2.71
CA ILE A 43 -22.15 -8.82 -3.93
C ILE A 43 -20.74 -8.33 -3.60
N ASP A 44 -20.59 -7.30 -2.78
CA ASP A 44 -19.29 -6.76 -2.40
C ASP A 44 -18.49 -7.73 -1.53
N ALA A 45 -19.15 -8.43 -0.61
CA ALA A 45 -18.56 -9.50 0.17
C ALA A 45 -18.09 -10.65 -0.73
N PHE A 46 -18.94 -11.07 -1.68
CA PHE A 46 -18.61 -12.12 -2.65
C PHE A 46 -17.45 -11.72 -3.57
N ILE A 47 -17.40 -10.49 -4.07
CA ILE A 47 -16.28 -9.98 -4.87
C ILE A 47 -15.00 -9.98 -4.04
N LEU A 48 -15.07 -9.56 -2.77
CA LEU A 48 -13.88 -9.57 -1.90
C LEU A 48 -13.41 -11.00 -1.64
N GLU A 49 -14.33 -11.93 -1.38
CA GLU A 49 -14.02 -13.33 -1.09
C GLU A 49 -13.45 -14.05 -2.31
N THR A 50 -13.96 -13.79 -3.51
CA THR A 50 -13.47 -14.40 -4.76
C THR A 50 -12.14 -13.83 -5.25
N ARG A 51 -11.60 -12.77 -4.65
CA ARG A 51 -10.26 -12.27 -4.99
C ARG A 51 -9.17 -13.26 -4.60
N ARG A 52 -8.08 -13.24 -5.38
CA ARG A 52 -6.84 -13.95 -5.03
C ARG A 52 -6.41 -13.62 -3.60
N LYS A 53 -5.92 -14.63 -2.87
CA LYS A 53 -5.47 -14.55 -1.47
C LYS A 53 -4.64 -13.30 -1.15
N GLY A 54 -3.63 -12.98 -1.98
CA GLY A 54 -2.78 -11.79 -1.78
C GLY A 54 -3.53 -10.45 -1.93
N GLY A 55 -4.58 -10.41 -2.75
CA GLY A 55 -5.48 -9.27 -2.86
C GLY A 55 -6.29 -9.06 -1.59
N ARG A 56 -6.92 -10.13 -1.07
CA ARG A 56 -7.68 -10.11 0.20
C ARG A 56 -6.82 -9.67 1.38
N GLN A 57 -5.62 -10.25 1.48
CA GLN A 57 -4.65 -9.92 2.54
C GLN A 57 -4.18 -8.45 2.52
N THR A 58 -4.33 -7.75 1.38
CA THR A 58 -4.06 -6.31 1.30
C THR A 58 -5.31 -5.49 1.56
N GLU A 59 -6.44 -5.84 0.94
CA GLU A 59 -7.64 -5.02 0.92
C GLU A 59 -8.34 -4.99 2.28
N THR A 60 -8.44 -6.14 2.96
CA THR A 60 -9.13 -6.24 4.26
C THR A 60 -8.48 -5.36 5.34
N PRO A 61 -7.15 -5.36 5.55
CA PRO A 61 -6.53 -4.47 6.53
C PRO A 61 -6.66 -2.98 6.20
N VAL A 62 -6.59 -2.62 4.91
CA VAL A 62 -6.76 -1.23 4.48
C VAL A 62 -8.18 -0.75 4.75
N LEU A 63 -9.19 -1.55 4.39
CA LEU A 63 -10.59 -1.23 4.67
C LEU A 63 -10.87 -1.14 6.16
N LYS A 64 -10.33 -2.06 6.96
CA LYS A 64 -10.46 -2.03 8.42
C LYS A 64 -9.88 -0.74 9.01
N THR A 65 -8.70 -0.34 8.56
CA THR A 65 -8.05 0.91 9.02
C THR A 65 -8.83 2.14 8.60
N TYR A 66 -9.32 2.17 7.36
CA TYR A 66 -10.12 3.28 6.84
C TYR A 66 -11.43 3.44 7.62
N LYS A 67 -12.15 2.34 7.84
CA LYS A 67 -13.39 2.33 8.63
C LYS A 67 -13.17 2.76 10.08
N ALA A 68 -12.01 2.47 10.67
CA ALA A 68 -11.66 2.93 12.01
C ALA A 68 -11.33 4.43 12.07
N TRP A 69 -10.73 4.98 11.01
CA TRP A 69 -10.40 6.40 10.93
C TRP A 69 -11.62 7.30 10.66
N LEU A 70 -12.53 6.85 9.80
CA LEU A 70 -13.62 7.66 9.26
C LEU A 70 -14.51 8.33 10.33
N PRO A 71 -15.00 7.64 11.39
CA PRO A 71 -15.84 8.29 12.41
C PRO A 71 -15.13 9.45 13.11
N GLY A 72 -13.84 9.29 13.41
CA GLY A 72 -13.03 10.34 14.03
C GLY A 72 -12.78 11.52 13.09
N ALA A 73 -12.61 11.25 11.79
CA ALA A 73 -12.43 12.28 10.77
C ALA A 73 -13.70 13.10 10.55
N LEU A 74 -14.87 12.45 10.56
CA LEU A 74 -16.18 13.09 10.47
C LEU A 74 -16.45 13.96 11.69
N HIS A 75 -16.22 13.42 12.90
CA HIS A 75 -16.44 14.16 14.15
C HIS A 75 -15.57 15.42 14.24
N LYS A 76 -14.33 15.35 13.75
CA LYS A 76 -13.40 16.50 13.69
C LYS A 76 -13.66 17.45 12.53
N GLY A 77 -14.62 17.15 11.64
CA GLY A 77 -14.87 17.93 10.43
C GLY A 77 -13.69 17.93 9.45
N THR A 78 -12.79 16.95 9.53
CA THR A 78 -11.66 16.80 8.59
C THR A 78 -12.16 16.37 7.22
N VAL A 79 -13.24 15.59 7.18
CA VAL A 79 -14.00 15.27 5.98
C VAL A 79 -15.47 15.53 6.26
N PRO A 80 -16.24 16.02 5.28
CA PRO A 80 -17.65 16.37 5.48
C PRO A 80 -18.56 15.14 5.60
N ASP A 81 -18.22 14.06 4.89
CA ASP A 81 -19.00 12.83 4.82
C ASP A 81 -18.14 11.62 4.38
N ALA A 82 -18.80 10.47 4.19
CA ALA A 82 -18.17 9.23 3.77
C ALA A 82 -17.93 9.13 2.25
N ILE A 83 -18.27 10.17 1.47
CA ILE A 83 -18.08 10.17 0.01
C ILE A 83 -16.61 10.41 -0.29
N ILE A 84 -16.03 9.53 -1.10
CA ILE A 84 -14.61 9.57 -1.43
C ILE A 84 -14.42 10.48 -2.65
N ASP A 85 -14.08 11.73 -2.42
CA ASP A 85 -13.57 12.61 -3.47
C ASP A 85 -12.05 12.79 -3.37
N ALA A 86 -11.51 13.68 -4.20
CA ALA A 86 -10.10 14.04 -4.20
C ALA A 86 -9.63 14.49 -2.80
N ASP A 87 -10.38 15.38 -2.14
CA ASP A 87 -10.00 15.96 -0.85
C ASP A 87 -10.10 14.95 0.29
N HIS A 88 -11.16 14.14 0.32
CA HIS A 88 -11.31 13.01 1.24
C HIS A 88 -10.10 12.07 1.16
N THR A 89 -9.69 11.74 -0.07
CA THR A 89 -8.55 10.85 -0.30
C THR A 89 -7.24 11.49 0.15
N ILE A 90 -7.04 12.78 -0.07
CA ILE A 90 -5.87 13.53 0.41
C ILE A 90 -5.81 13.48 1.94
N HIS A 91 -6.91 13.75 2.64
CA HIS A 91 -6.97 13.73 4.09
C HIS A 91 -6.66 12.34 4.66
N TYR A 92 -7.21 11.29 4.07
CA TYR A 92 -6.90 9.94 4.51
C TYR A 92 -5.45 9.55 4.21
N LEU A 93 -4.91 9.93 3.05
CA LEU A 93 -3.50 9.68 2.71
C LEU A 93 -2.55 10.39 3.64
N LYS A 94 -2.84 11.64 4.02
CA LYS A 94 -2.07 12.38 5.01
C LYS A 94 -1.99 11.60 6.33
N TYR A 95 -3.15 11.18 6.85
CA TYR A 95 -3.22 10.34 8.04
C TYR A 95 -2.45 9.02 7.88
N ALA A 96 -2.64 8.33 6.76
CA ALA A 96 -2.04 7.03 6.51
C ALA A 96 -0.51 7.10 6.37
N ALA A 97 0.03 8.18 5.80
CA ALA A 97 1.46 8.38 5.65
C ALA A 97 2.14 8.74 6.98
N THR A 98 1.47 9.49 7.86
CA THR A 98 2.07 9.99 9.11
C THR A 98 1.88 9.07 10.30
N ARG A 99 0.89 8.17 10.28
CA ARG A 99 0.64 7.24 11.40
C ARG A 99 1.71 6.15 11.52
N CYS A 100 1.90 5.66 12.74
CA CYS A 100 2.71 4.46 12.98
C CYS A 100 2.10 3.23 12.27
N LEU A 101 2.96 2.26 11.95
CA LEU A 101 2.49 0.96 11.46
C LEU A 101 1.69 0.23 12.55
N PHE A 102 0.73 -0.60 12.16
CA PHE A 102 -0.01 -1.43 13.11
C PHE A 102 0.62 -2.83 13.23
N THR A 103 0.54 -3.40 14.42
CA THR A 103 0.81 -4.81 14.72
C THR A 103 -0.27 -5.70 14.11
N LYS A 104 -0.03 -7.02 14.06
CA LYS A 104 -1.05 -8.00 13.64
C LYS A 104 -2.33 -7.94 14.49
N ARG A 105 -2.21 -7.49 15.75
CA ARG A 105 -3.32 -7.29 16.69
C ARG A 105 -4.01 -5.93 16.55
N GLY A 106 -3.60 -5.09 15.60
CA GLY A 106 -4.20 -3.78 15.33
C GLY A 106 -3.73 -2.65 16.26
N LYS A 107 -2.78 -2.89 17.16
CA LYS A 107 -2.15 -1.84 17.98
C LYS A 107 -1.05 -1.13 17.21
N GLU A 108 -0.84 0.15 17.46
CA GLU A 108 0.29 0.89 16.88
C GLU A 108 1.61 0.25 17.31
N LYS A 109 2.55 0.14 16.37
CA LYS A 109 3.93 -0.24 16.67
C LYS A 109 4.62 0.97 17.28
N GLU A 110 5.50 0.71 18.25
CA GLU A 110 6.38 1.72 18.85
C GLU A 110 7.57 2.09 17.96
N THR A 111 7.57 1.65 16.70
CA THR A 111 8.62 1.98 15.74
C THR A 111 8.27 3.25 14.97
N ASP A 112 9.28 4.04 14.59
CA ASP A 112 9.09 5.17 13.70
C ASP A 112 8.91 4.74 12.22
N GLU A 113 8.62 3.47 11.98
CA GLU A 113 8.34 2.97 10.64
C GLU A 113 7.04 3.58 10.11
N ARG A 114 7.05 3.98 8.84
CA ARG A 114 5.89 4.47 8.11
C ARG A 114 5.55 3.59 6.92
N LEU A 115 4.36 3.80 6.36
CA LEU A 115 3.92 3.10 5.16
C LEU A 115 4.87 3.38 3.99
N SER A 116 5.17 2.33 3.23
CA SER A 116 5.92 2.49 1.98
C SER A 116 5.07 3.19 0.92
N ALA A 117 5.72 3.79 -0.08
CA ALA A 117 5.04 4.29 -1.28
C ALA A 117 4.15 3.22 -1.94
N GLN A 118 4.60 1.96 -2.01
CA GLN A 118 3.78 0.89 -2.59
C GLN A 118 2.53 0.62 -1.74
N SER A 119 2.62 0.71 -0.41
CA SER A 119 1.48 0.56 0.48
C SER A 119 0.49 1.71 0.34
N LEU A 120 0.98 2.96 0.25
CA LEU A 120 0.15 4.14 0.00
C LEU A 120 -0.55 4.02 -1.36
N LYS A 121 0.12 3.53 -2.40
CA LYS A 121 -0.49 3.31 -3.72
C LYS A 121 -1.64 2.31 -3.65
N LYS A 122 -1.51 1.24 -2.85
CA LYS A 122 -2.59 0.28 -2.62
C LYS A 122 -3.79 0.93 -1.91
N ILE A 123 -3.56 1.85 -0.96
CA ILE A 123 -4.64 2.62 -0.33
C ILE A 123 -5.42 3.42 -1.38
N VAL A 124 -4.73 4.17 -2.25
CA VAL A 124 -5.38 4.94 -3.33
C VAL A 124 -6.24 4.03 -4.21
N THR A 125 -5.70 2.88 -4.62
CA THR A 125 -6.45 1.91 -5.43
C THR A 125 -7.70 1.39 -4.74
N ILE A 126 -7.63 1.11 -3.43
CA ILE A 126 -8.75 0.57 -2.67
C ILE A 126 -9.82 1.66 -2.45
N LEU A 127 -9.44 2.88 -2.10
CA LEU A 127 -10.38 4.00 -2.02
C LEU A 127 -11.03 4.29 -3.38
N GLY A 128 -10.28 4.21 -4.48
CA GLY A 128 -10.83 4.32 -5.83
C GLY A 128 -11.85 3.22 -6.18
N ARG A 129 -11.77 2.02 -5.59
CA ARG A 129 -12.80 0.99 -5.73
C ARG A 129 -14.07 1.34 -4.97
N ILE A 130 -13.94 1.80 -3.72
CA ILE A 130 -15.09 2.27 -2.94
C ILE A 130 -15.77 3.44 -3.67
N ARG A 131 -14.97 4.38 -4.20
CA ARG A 131 -15.49 5.50 -4.98
C ARG A 131 -16.28 5.06 -6.21
N ARG A 132 -15.78 4.09 -6.98
CA ARG A 132 -16.55 3.57 -8.13
C ARG A 132 -17.89 2.97 -7.73
N ARG A 133 -17.98 2.30 -6.57
CA ARG A 133 -19.27 1.82 -6.04
C ARG A 133 -20.20 2.97 -5.70
N GLN A 134 -19.69 4.01 -5.04
CA GLN A 134 -20.47 5.22 -4.76
C GLN A 134 -20.99 5.87 -6.05
N GLN A 135 -20.22 5.86 -7.14
CA GLN A 135 -20.66 6.36 -8.45
C GLN A 135 -21.71 5.46 -9.11
N ASN A 136 -21.65 4.15 -8.90
CA ASN A 136 -22.68 3.24 -9.38
C ASN A 136 -24.03 3.49 -8.68
N SER A 137 -23.98 3.82 -7.38
CA SER A 137 -25.17 4.18 -6.60
C SER A 137 -25.66 5.60 -6.90
N ASP A 138 -24.75 6.56 -7.06
CA ASP A 138 -25.05 7.95 -7.40
C ASP A 138 -24.10 8.47 -8.51
N PRO A 139 -24.55 8.41 -9.78
CA PRO A 139 -23.78 8.88 -10.92
C PRO A 139 -23.49 10.38 -10.91
N SER A 140 -24.30 11.19 -10.20
CA SER A 140 -24.14 12.66 -10.16
C SER A 140 -22.80 13.06 -9.53
N LEU A 141 -22.27 12.19 -8.66
CA LEU A 141 -21.02 12.42 -7.96
C LEU A 141 -19.83 12.60 -8.90
N VAL A 142 -19.89 12.09 -10.14
CA VAL A 142 -18.81 12.29 -11.12
C VAL A 142 -18.58 13.77 -11.39
N GLN A 143 -19.65 14.56 -11.44
CA GLN A 143 -19.60 15.99 -11.71
C GLN A 143 -19.48 16.82 -10.43
N SER A 144 -20.29 16.52 -9.41
CA SER A 144 -20.35 17.33 -8.20
C SER A 144 -19.12 17.16 -7.30
N ARG A 145 -18.51 15.97 -7.29
CA ARG A 145 -17.43 15.61 -6.36
C ARG A 145 -16.37 14.74 -7.04
N PRO A 146 -15.55 15.32 -7.92
CA PRO A 146 -14.60 14.56 -8.72
C PRO A 146 -13.64 13.76 -7.84
N ALA A 147 -13.45 12.49 -8.18
CA ALA A 147 -12.55 11.58 -7.46
C ALA A 147 -11.07 11.96 -7.64
N THR A 148 -10.75 12.71 -8.69
CA THR A 148 -9.40 13.13 -9.03
C THR A 148 -9.41 14.57 -9.55
N ASN A 149 -8.34 15.31 -9.26
CA ASN A 149 -8.03 16.62 -9.83
C ASN A 149 -6.50 16.78 -9.88
N SER A 150 -6.00 17.89 -10.45
CA SER A 150 -4.56 18.13 -10.56
C SER A 150 -3.86 18.12 -9.19
N ARG A 151 -4.43 18.82 -8.20
CA ARG A 151 -3.90 18.86 -6.82
C ARG A 151 -3.79 17.47 -6.19
N PHE A 152 -4.79 16.61 -6.40
CA PHE A 152 -4.76 15.23 -5.93
C PHE A 152 -3.62 14.43 -6.58
N GLN A 153 -3.45 14.54 -7.90
CA GLN A 153 -2.39 13.83 -8.61
C GLN A 153 -1.01 14.26 -8.14
N ASP A 154 -0.80 15.57 -7.98
CA ASP A 154 0.47 16.11 -7.50
C ASP A 154 0.72 15.71 -6.05
N TYR A 155 -0.30 15.77 -5.19
CA TYR A 155 -0.18 15.32 -3.80
C TYR A 155 0.19 13.84 -3.70
N VAL A 156 -0.48 12.97 -4.46
CA VAL A 156 -0.14 11.54 -4.51
C VAL A 156 1.31 11.36 -4.98
N LYS A 157 1.78 12.10 -5.99
CA LYS A 157 3.19 12.00 -6.40
C LYS A 157 4.15 12.43 -5.29
N SER A 158 3.89 13.59 -4.67
CA SER A 158 4.74 14.13 -3.60
C SER A 158 4.84 13.19 -2.41
N ILE A 159 3.71 12.64 -1.94
CA ILE A 159 3.70 11.75 -0.76
C ILE A 159 4.40 10.42 -1.05
N MET A 160 4.37 9.94 -2.30
CA MET A 160 5.10 8.73 -2.70
C MET A 160 6.60 8.96 -2.74
N VAL A 161 7.04 10.15 -3.19
CA VAL A 161 8.46 10.54 -3.16
C VAL A 161 8.93 10.65 -1.72
N GLU A 162 8.17 11.34 -0.87
CA GLU A 162 8.47 11.46 0.56
C GLU A 162 8.58 10.09 1.25
N ALA A 163 7.61 9.20 1.04
CA ALA A 163 7.61 7.85 1.60
C ALA A 163 8.77 6.97 1.07
N ARG A 164 9.32 7.27 -0.11
CA ARG A 164 10.55 6.63 -0.60
C ARG A 164 11.76 7.21 0.10
N CYS A 165 11.89 8.54 0.16
CA CYS A 165 13.01 9.23 0.80
C CYS A 165 13.16 8.86 2.28
N LEU A 166 12.06 8.79 3.04
CA LEU A 166 12.08 8.38 4.46
C LEU A 166 12.64 6.96 4.68
N ARG A 167 12.54 6.07 3.69
CA ARG A 167 13.12 4.72 3.74
C ARG A 167 14.57 4.67 3.27
N VAL A 168 15.00 5.68 2.50
CA VAL A 168 16.36 5.83 1.99
C VAL A 168 17.11 6.87 2.82
N ASN A 169 16.89 6.92 4.14
CA ASN A 169 17.86 7.48 5.10
C ASN A 169 19.11 6.56 5.13
N PHE A 170 19.69 6.35 3.95
CA PHE A 170 21.00 5.81 3.76
C PHE A 170 21.93 6.98 3.99
N ASP A 171 22.63 6.96 5.12
CA ASP A 171 23.81 7.77 5.22
C ASP A 171 24.79 7.26 4.17
N VAL A 172 24.87 7.97 3.05
CA VAL A 172 25.75 7.64 1.92
C VAL A 172 27.22 7.65 2.35
N THR A 173 27.54 8.22 3.51
CA THR A 173 28.89 8.21 4.07
C THR A 173 29.13 6.94 4.87
N LYS A 174 28.18 6.51 5.71
CA LYS A 174 28.30 5.38 6.64
C LYS A 174 28.68 4.05 5.95
N GLY A 175 29.80 3.48 6.36
CA GLY A 175 30.40 2.26 5.80
C GLY A 175 31.06 2.46 4.44
N THR A 176 31.15 3.70 3.93
CA THR A 176 31.76 4.01 2.64
C THR A 176 33.05 4.78 2.82
N LEU A 177 33.84 4.84 1.75
CA LEU A 177 35.06 5.63 1.63
C LEU A 177 34.89 7.12 2.03
N LEU A 178 33.67 7.65 1.97
CA LEU A 178 33.33 9.03 2.33
C LEU A 178 33.25 9.26 3.85
N GLU A 179 32.96 8.23 4.66
CA GLU A 179 32.99 8.31 6.14
C GLU A 179 34.42 8.46 6.67
N TYR A 180 35.39 7.83 6.01
CA TYR A 180 36.78 7.77 6.49
C TYR A 180 37.65 8.97 6.07
N GLY A 181 37.11 9.93 5.31
CA GLY A 181 37.82 11.16 4.92
C GLY A 181 39.17 10.87 4.26
N LEU A 182 39.13 10.37 3.01
CA LEU A 182 40.37 10.01 2.31
C LEU A 182 41.29 11.21 2.11
N ARG A 183 42.58 10.95 2.29
CA ARG A 183 43.61 11.89 1.84
C ARG A 183 43.66 11.92 0.30
N PRO A 184 44.03 13.04 -0.32
CA PRO A 184 44.04 13.20 -1.78
C PRO A 184 44.80 12.09 -2.52
N GLU A 185 45.85 11.53 -1.92
CA GLU A 185 46.67 10.45 -2.47
C GLU A 185 45.90 9.12 -2.50
N GLN A 186 45.15 8.82 -1.45
CA GLN A 186 44.30 7.63 -1.36
C GLN A 186 43.11 7.72 -2.31
N PHE A 187 42.60 8.93 -2.56
CA PHE A 187 41.55 9.16 -3.55
C PHE A 187 42.05 8.86 -4.96
N LYS A 188 43.30 9.23 -5.30
CA LYS A 188 43.91 8.90 -6.61
C LYS A 188 44.08 7.39 -6.80
N GLU A 189 44.54 6.66 -5.78
CA GLU A 189 44.69 5.21 -5.85
C GLU A 189 43.35 4.49 -6.03
N VAL A 190 42.32 4.89 -5.27
CA VAL A 190 40.99 4.29 -5.40
C VAL A 190 40.34 4.65 -6.72
N THR A 191 40.52 5.89 -7.20
CA THR A 191 40.05 6.29 -8.54
C THR A 191 40.72 5.46 -9.62
N ALA A 192 42.04 5.28 -9.56
CA ALA A 192 42.77 4.45 -10.51
C ALA A 192 42.32 2.98 -10.46
N ALA A 193 42.10 2.41 -9.27
CA ALA A 193 41.60 1.05 -9.10
C ALA A 193 40.17 0.87 -9.66
N ILE A 194 39.28 1.82 -9.41
CA ILE A 194 37.90 1.82 -9.93
C ILE A 194 37.91 1.93 -11.46
N PHE A 195 38.66 2.87 -12.04
CA PHE A 195 38.71 3.00 -13.50
C PHE A 195 39.42 1.85 -14.21
N ASN A 196 40.20 1.04 -13.49
CA ASN A 196 40.81 -0.19 -13.99
C ASN A 196 39.95 -1.44 -13.75
N MET A 197 38.80 -1.35 -13.09
CA MET A 197 37.86 -2.46 -12.99
C MET A 197 37.04 -2.58 -14.28
N ASP A 198 37.14 -3.74 -14.95
CA ASP A 198 36.45 -4.04 -16.21
C ASP A 198 34.92 -3.84 -16.16
N GLN A 199 34.34 -3.86 -14.96
CA GLN A 199 32.90 -3.74 -14.75
C GLN A 199 32.42 -2.29 -14.60
N VAL A 200 33.30 -1.32 -14.34
CA VAL A 200 32.89 0.07 -14.10
C VAL A 200 32.21 0.71 -15.32
N PRO A 201 32.67 0.51 -16.57
CA PRO A 201 31.92 0.94 -17.74
C PRO A 201 30.50 0.33 -17.81
N SER A 202 30.33 -0.91 -17.35
CA SER A 202 29.03 -1.60 -17.31
C SER A 202 28.12 -1.05 -16.21
N ILE A 203 28.67 -0.77 -15.02
CA ILE A 203 27.95 -0.20 -13.89
C ILE A 203 27.51 1.24 -14.19
N VAL A 204 28.38 2.05 -14.78
CA VAL A 204 28.04 3.42 -15.19
C VAL A 204 26.98 3.41 -16.30
N LYS A 205 27.11 2.52 -17.29
CA LYS A 205 26.10 2.35 -18.34
C LYS A 205 24.76 1.88 -17.76
N SER A 206 24.75 0.94 -16.82
CA SER A 206 23.51 0.45 -16.21
C SER A 206 22.83 1.51 -15.33
N LEU A 207 23.59 2.33 -14.59
CA LEU A 207 23.05 3.48 -13.87
C LEU A 207 22.45 4.53 -14.83
N PHE A 208 23.14 4.82 -15.94
CA PHE A 208 22.66 5.78 -16.93
C PHE A 208 21.42 5.26 -17.67
N LEU A 209 21.40 3.98 -18.04
CA LEU A 209 20.24 3.30 -18.62
C LEU A 209 19.05 3.27 -17.65
N TRP A 210 19.29 2.98 -16.37
CA TRP A 210 18.26 2.97 -15.33
C TRP A 210 17.64 4.36 -15.12
N ASN A 211 18.47 5.41 -15.03
CA ASN A 211 17.99 6.78 -14.90
C ASN A 211 17.29 7.28 -16.17
N SER A 212 17.79 6.90 -17.36
CA SER A 212 17.15 7.22 -18.63
C SER A 212 15.79 6.52 -18.81
N GLN A 213 15.66 5.25 -18.40
CA GLN A 213 14.38 4.53 -18.42
C GLN A 213 13.39 5.10 -17.42
N SER A 214 13.86 5.51 -16.24
CA SER A 214 13.03 6.15 -15.21
C SER A 214 12.52 7.53 -15.65
N ALA A 215 13.25 8.21 -16.54
CA ALA A 215 12.87 9.52 -17.10
C ALA A 215 11.96 9.43 -18.35
N THR A 216 11.91 8.29 -19.03
CA THR A 216 11.20 8.14 -20.33
C THR A 216 9.94 7.29 -20.29
N GLN A 217 9.61 6.64 -19.17
CA GLN A 217 8.32 5.95 -19.02
C GLN A 217 7.19 6.98 -18.87
N PRO A 218 6.27 7.11 -19.85
CA PRO A 218 5.05 7.89 -19.67
C PRO A 218 4.16 7.18 -18.64
N TRP A 219 3.55 7.96 -17.77
CA TRP A 219 2.59 7.52 -16.75
C TRP A 219 1.33 6.94 -17.36
#